data_AF-A0ABD0Y9C9-F1
#
_entry.id   AF-A0ABD0Y9C9-F1
#
_cell.length_a   1.000
_cell.length_b   1.000
_cell.length_c   1.000
_cell.angle_alpha   90.00
_cell.angle_beta   90.00
_cell.angle_gamma   90.00
#
_symmetry.space_group_name_H-M   'P 1'
#
loop_
_entity.id
_entity.type
_entity.pdbx_description
1 polymer ?
#
loop_
_entity_poly.entity_id
_entity_poly.type
_entity_poly.pdbx_seq_one_letter_code
_entity_poly.pdbx_strand_id
1 'polypeptide(L)'
;MENLMKENPHKFDDMKKKDPVLNENLKTIYVTSSDPQPKVFKKIGKPSESRMLPVDRRTKLSDDLAFMEPEVIPAGKISLKQALKILSQHQSNSEAYNMYYVSDNYKIGKEVAENILHYYKTFKVYIPPKEPKLSVQAKFNQFLDSQTRFDDSVDNSQQKLP
;
A
#
# COMPACT_ATOMS: atom_id res chain seq x y z
N MET A 1 -27.27 -42.58 31.74
CA MET A 1 -28.18 -43.74 31.98
C MET A 1 -28.39 -44.00 33.46
N GLU A 2 -27.34 -43.89 34.28
CA GLU A 2 -27.36 -44.17 35.72
C GLU A 2 -28.35 -43.32 36.54
N ASN A 3 -28.57 -42.06 36.16
CA ASN A 3 -29.50 -41.17 36.85
C ASN A 3 -30.98 -41.57 36.66
N LEU A 4 -31.36 -42.10 35.50
CA LEU A 4 -32.74 -42.50 35.20
C LEU A 4 -33.18 -43.74 35.98
N MET A 5 -32.23 -44.68 36.21
CA MET A 5 -32.46 -45.88 37.01
C MET A 5 -32.69 -45.57 38.49
N LYS A 6 -32.07 -44.49 39.01
CA LYS A 6 -32.25 -44.04 40.40
C LYS A 6 -33.55 -43.27 40.60
N GLU A 7 -33.94 -42.43 39.66
CA GLU A 7 -35.08 -41.52 39.83
C GLU A 7 -36.44 -42.16 39.52
N ASN A 8 -36.51 -43.12 38.58
CA ASN A 8 -37.77 -43.80 38.22
C ASN A 8 -37.53 -45.26 37.83
N PRO A 9 -37.35 -46.17 38.80
CA PRO A 9 -37.02 -47.58 38.54
C PRO A 9 -38.04 -48.29 37.65
N HIS A 10 -39.34 -48.03 37.86
CA HIS A 10 -40.42 -48.66 37.09
C HIS A 10 -40.40 -48.30 35.60
N LYS A 11 -40.14 -47.03 35.26
CA LYS A 11 -40.03 -46.59 33.86
C LYS A 11 -38.87 -47.24 33.13
N PHE A 12 -37.78 -47.56 33.84
CA PHE A 12 -36.62 -48.20 33.24
C PHE A 12 -36.92 -49.64 32.80
N ASP A 13 -37.69 -50.39 33.60
CA ASP A 13 -38.11 -51.73 33.22
C ASP A 13 -39.20 -51.72 32.14
N ASP A 14 -40.06 -50.71 32.13
CA ASP A 14 -41.03 -50.49 31.04
C ASP A 14 -40.34 -50.17 29.71
N MET A 15 -39.22 -49.44 29.73
CA MET A 15 -38.41 -49.15 28.53
C MET A 15 -37.70 -50.39 27.95
N LYS A 16 -37.41 -51.41 28.75
CA LYS A 16 -36.84 -52.68 28.26
C LYS A 16 -37.89 -53.53 27.54
N LYS A 17 -39.17 -53.35 27.87
CA LYS A 17 -40.27 -54.10 27.28
C LYS A 17 -40.83 -53.34 26.08
N LYS A 18 -41.28 -54.10 25.09
CA LYS A 18 -41.91 -53.52 23.91
C LYS A 18 -43.34 -53.10 24.25
N ASP A 19 -43.65 -51.80 24.15
CA ASP A 19 -45.02 -51.29 24.30
C ASP A 19 -45.84 -51.66 23.05
N PRO A 20 -46.94 -52.43 23.21
CA PRO A 20 -47.77 -52.86 22.08
C PRO A 20 -48.51 -51.69 21.42
N VAL A 21 -48.94 -50.67 22.19
CA VAL A 21 -49.71 -49.53 21.67
C VAL A 21 -48.80 -48.65 20.81
N LEU A 22 -47.61 -48.33 21.31
CA LEU A 22 -46.63 -47.58 20.55
C LEU A 22 -46.20 -48.33 19.27
N ASN A 23 -46.03 -49.65 19.37
CA ASN A 23 -45.66 -50.46 18.22
C ASN A 23 -46.71 -50.45 17.10
N GLU A 24 -48.00 -50.48 17.43
CA GLU A 24 -49.05 -50.35 16.42
C GLU A 24 -49.09 -48.92 15.85
N ASN A 25 -48.97 -47.89 16.68
CA ASN A 25 -48.94 -46.50 16.22
C ASN A 25 -47.79 -46.21 15.24
N LEU A 26 -46.61 -46.77 15.48
CA LEU A 26 -45.45 -46.63 14.59
C LEU A 26 -45.62 -47.35 13.24
N LYS A 27 -46.48 -48.38 13.17
CA LYS A 27 -46.85 -49.02 11.90
C LYS A 27 -47.92 -48.23 11.16
N THR A 28 -48.87 -47.65 11.90
CA THR A 28 -50.03 -46.93 11.32
C THR A 28 -49.65 -45.55 10.82
N ILE A 29 -48.78 -44.84 11.53
CA ILE A 29 -48.43 -43.44 11.23
C ILE A 29 -47.11 -43.43 10.46
N TYR A 30 -47.19 -43.39 9.14
CA TYR A 30 -46.04 -43.11 8.28
C TYR A 30 -46.15 -41.69 7.72
N VAL A 31 -45.06 -40.94 7.78
CA VAL A 31 -44.99 -39.60 7.18
C VAL A 31 -44.49 -39.76 5.75
N THR A 32 -45.39 -39.64 4.77
CA THR A 32 -44.98 -39.43 3.36
C THR A 32 -44.64 -37.95 3.19
N SER A 33 -43.36 -37.60 3.11
CA SER A 33 -42.99 -36.28 2.60
C SER A 33 -43.26 -36.27 1.10
N SER A 34 -44.30 -35.54 0.69
CA SER A 34 -44.45 -35.14 -0.71
C SER A 34 -43.63 -33.87 -0.91
N ASP A 35 -42.32 -33.97 -0.73
CA ASP A 35 -41.44 -32.91 -1.19
C ASP A 35 -41.54 -32.93 -2.71
N PRO A 36 -41.95 -31.82 -3.36
CA PRO A 36 -41.82 -31.74 -4.80
C PRO A 36 -40.36 -32.01 -5.11
N GLN A 37 -40.09 -33.08 -5.88
CA GLN A 37 -38.75 -33.40 -6.38
C GLN A 37 -38.14 -32.07 -6.82
N PRO A 38 -37.04 -31.60 -6.20
CA PRO A 38 -36.44 -30.35 -6.62
C PRO A 38 -36.21 -30.54 -8.10
N LYS A 39 -36.89 -29.72 -8.93
CA LYS A 39 -36.83 -29.84 -10.39
C LYS A 39 -35.37 -29.97 -10.68
N VAL A 40 -34.91 -31.20 -11.00
CA VAL A 40 -33.49 -31.47 -11.21
C VAL A 40 -33.17 -30.46 -12.28
N PHE A 41 -32.44 -29.41 -11.90
CA PHE A 41 -32.24 -28.29 -12.80
C PHE A 41 -31.64 -28.96 -14.02
N LYS A 42 -32.36 -28.95 -15.15
CA LYS A 42 -31.89 -29.43 -16.45
C LYS A 42 -30.78 -28.47 -16.92
N LYS A 43 -29.74 -28.37 -16.09
CA LYS A 43 -28.60 -27.46 -16.14
C LYS A 43 -27.38 -28.21 -15.57
N ILE A 44 -27.27 -29.50 -15.89
CA ILE A 44 -25.97 -30.11 -16.21
C ILE A 44 -25.75 -29.97 -17.74
N GLY A 45 -26.37 -28.97 -18.36
CA GLY A 45 -25.96 -28.45 -19.66
C GLY A 45 -24.89 -27.40 -19.43
N LYS A 46 -23.98 -27.24 -20.42
CA LYS A 46 -22.94 -26.21 -20.43
C LYS A 46 -23.46 -24.89 -19.84
N PRO A 47 -22.71 -24.23 -18.95
CA PRO A 47 -23.13 -22.94 -18.41
C PRO A 47 -23.45 -22.01 -19.58
N SER A 48 -24.59 -21.31 -19.50
CA SER A 48 -24.94 -20.29 -20.50
C SER A 48 -23.81 -19.25 -20.58
N GLU A 49 -23.65 -18.60 -21.73
CA GLU A 49 -22.63 -17.54 -21.89
C GLU A 49 -22.73 -16.47 -20.79
N SER A 50 -23.95 -16.22 -20.29
CA SER A 50 -24.23 -15.32 -19.16
C SER A 50 -23.75 -15.79 -17.79
N ARG A 51 -23.25 -17.04 -17.65
CA ARG A 51 -22.79 -17.64 -16.39
C ARG A 51 -21.44 -18.34 -16.54
N MET A 52 -20.63 -17.92 -17.50
CA MET A 52 -19.25 -18.39 -17.61
C MET A 52 -18.41 -17.74 -16.52
N LEU A 53 -17.56 -18.54 -15.86
CA LEU A 53 -16.55 -17.98 -14.98
C LEU A 53 -15.57 -17.13 -15.80
N PRO A 54 -14.98 -16.07 -15.21
CA PRO A 54 -13.93 -15.31 -15.88
C PRO A 54 -12.82 -16.24 -16.39
N VAL A 55 -12.65 -16.26 -17.72
CA VAL A 55 -11.63 -17.08 -18.39
C VAL A 55 -10.25 -16.46 -18.22
N ASP A 56 -10.18 -15.13 -18.25
CA ASP A 56 -8.97 -14.38 -18.02
C ASP A 56 -8.76 -14.13 -16.51
N ARG A 57 -7.64 -14.63 -15.98
CA ARG A 57 -7.20 -14.44 -14.60
C ARG A 57 -5.98 -13.53 -14.51
N ARG A 58 -5.58 -12.88 -15.60
CA ARG A 58 -4.45 -11.96 -15.60
C ARG A 58 -4.83 -10.73 -14.78
N THR A 59 -3.93 -10.33 -13.89
CA THR A 59 -3.99 -9.00 -13.28
C THR A 59 -3.84 -7.99 -14.41
N LYS A 60 -4.87 -7.18 -14.67
CA LYS A 60 -4.77 -6.06 -15.61
C LYS A 60 -3.77 -5.07 -15.04
N LEU A 61 -2.51 -5.20 -15.46
CA LEU A 61 -1.40 -4.35 -15.08
C LEU A 61 -1.47 -3.04 -15.88
N SER A 62 -2.57 -2.29 -15.76
CA SER A 62 -2.78 -1.10 -16.60
C SER A 62 -2.28 0.20 -15.97
N ASP A 63 -1.90 0.20 -14.69
CA ASP A 63 -1.51 1.42 -14.01
C ASP A 63 -0.27 1.24 -13.12
N ASP A 64 0.77 2.01 -13.44
CA ASP A 64 2.03 2.10 -12.69
C ASP A 64 1.82 2.43 -11.20
N LEU A 65 0.68 3.04 -10.85
CA LEU A 65 0.33 3.46 -9.50
C LEU A 65 -0.63 2.48 -8.80
N ALA A 66 -0.87 1.30 -9.38
CA ALA A 66 -1.87 0.33 -8.92
C ALA A 66 -3.29 0.94 -8.74
N PHE A 67 -3.53 2.10 -9.34
CA PHE A 67 -4.77 2.87 -9.27
C PHE A 67 -5.24 3.19 -10.67
N MET A 68 -6.49 2.82 -10.97
CA MET A 68 -7.11 3.11 -12.25
C MET A 68 -7.57 4.57 -12.28
N GLU A 69 -6.94 5.38 -13.12
CA GLU A 69 -7.35 6.77 -13.30
C GLU A 69 -8.63 6.88 -14.13
N PRO A 70 -9.45 7.93 -13.89
CA PRO A 70 -10.59 8.21 -14.73
C PRO A 70 -10.16 8.58 -16.15
N GLU A 71 -10.90 8.08 -17.14
CA GLU A 71 -10.64 8.34 -18.57
C GLU A 71 -10.81 9.83 -18.93
N VAL A 72 -11.77 10.51 -18.29
CA VAL A 72 -12.02 11.93 -18.48
C VAL A 72 -11.81 12.67 -17.16
N ILE A 73 -10.87 13.61 -17.16
CA ILE A 73 -10.56 14.45 -16.00
C ILE A 73 -11.28 15.79 -16.18
N PRO A 74 -12.17 16.18 -15.25
CA PRO A 74 -12.89 17.45 -15.35
C PRO A 74 -11.95 18.64 -15.16
N ALA A 75 -12.27 19.77 -15.80
CA ALA A 75 -11.49 21.00 -15.68
C ALA A 75 -11.39 21.47 -14.22
N GLY A 76 -10.20 21.92 -13.81
CA GLY A 76 -9.93 22.34 -12.44
C GLY A 76 -9.78 21.18 -11.44
N LYS A 77 -9.77 19.94 -11.91
CA LYS A 77 -9.29 18.77 -11.17
C LYS A 77 -8.05 18.21 -11.86
N ILE A 78 -7.24 17.50 -11.09
CA ILE A 78 -6.02 16.85 -11.59
C ILE A 78 -6.03 15.39 -11.15
N SER A 79 -5.52 14.51 -12.01
CA SER A 79 -5.28 13.12 -11.65
C SER A 79 -3.95 12.98 -10.89
N LEU A 80 -3.74 11.81 -10.28
CA LEU A 80 -2.53 11.55 -9.52
C LEU A 80 -1.29 11.52 -10.43
N LYS A 81 -1.39 10.91 -11.62
CA LYS A 81 -0.34 10.93 -12.65
C LYS A 81 -0.01 12.34 -13.08
N GLN A 82 -1.02 13.19 -13.29
CA GLN A 82 -0.80 14.61 -13.62
C GLN A 82 -0.11 15.36 -12.49
N ALA A 83 -0.52 15.15 -11.24
CA ALA A 83 0.13 15.76 -10.08
C ALA A 83 1.61 15.36 -9.97
N LEU A 84 1.93 14.06 -10.11
CA LEU A 84 3.30 13.57 -10.09
C LEU A 84 4.14 14.15 -11.24
N LYS A 85 3.54 14.29 -12.44
CA LYS A 85 4.18 14.92 -13.58
C LYS A 85 4.52 16.39 -13.30
N ILE A 86 3.57 17.16 -12.74
CA ILE A 86 3.79 18.56 -12.36
C ILE A 86 4.96 18.67 -11.37
N LEU A 87 4.98 17.83 -10.33
CA LEU A 87 6.03 17.83 -9.32
C LEU A 87 7.40 17.51 -9.93
N SER A 88 7.47 16.51 -10.80
CA SER A 88 8.70 16.14 -11.51
C SER A 88 9.21 17.28 -12.40
N GLN A 89 8.32 17.93 -13.17
CA GLN A 89 8.67 19.05 -14.04
C GLN A 89 9.15 20.27 -13.25
N HIS A 90 8.45 20.61 -12.16
CA HIS A 90 8.86 21.69 -11.26
C HIS A 90 10.21 21.41 -10.60
N GLN A 91 10.50 20.15 -10.26
CA GLN A 91 11.80 19.76 -9.72
C GLN A 91 12.93 19.96 -10.74
N SER A 92 12.68 19.64 -12.01
CA SER A 92 13.65 19.86 -13.09
C SER A 92 13.88 21.35 -13.38
N ASN A 93 12.81 22.16 -13.45
CA ASN A 93 12.90 23.60 -13.68
C ASN A 93 11.77 24.34 -12.96
N SER A 94 12.08 24.89 -11.78
CA SER A 94 11.09 25.59 -10.95
C SER A 94 10.70 26.97 -11.49
N GLU A 95 11.52 27.60 -12.33
CA GLU A 95 11.20 28.91 -12.92
C GLU A 95 10.17 28.78 -14.04
N ALA A 96 10.37 27.79 -14.92
CA ALA A 96 9.48 27.52 -16.04
C ALA A 96 8.14 26.92 -15.58
N TYR A 97 8.18 25.93 -14.67
CA TYR A 97 7.00 25.23 -14.18
C TYR A 97 6.50 25.81 -12.87
N ASN A 98 6.24 27.12 -12.86
CA ASN A 98 5.75 27.84 -11.70
C ASN A 98 4.24 27.70 -11.48
N MET A 99 3.71 28.26 -10.38
CA MET A 99 2.28 28.19 -10.06
C MET A 99 1.36 28.77 -11.13
N TYR A 100 1.80 29.80 -11.87
CA TYR A 100 1.02 30.41 -12.94
C TYR A 100 0.90 29.45 -14.12
N TYR A 101 2.01 28.81 -14.51
CA TYR A 101 2.02 27.79 -15.55
C TYR A 101 1.07 26.63 -15.21
N VAL A 102 1.14 26.10 -13.99
CA VAL A 102 0.29 24.97 -13.58
C VAL A 102 -1.18 25.37 -13.51
N SER A 103 -1.48 26.56 -12.96
CA SER A 103 -2.84 27.08 -12.86
C SER A 103 -3.51 27.25 -14.22
N ASP A 104 -2.80 27.83 -15.20
CA ASP A 104 -3.35 28.04 -16.56
C ASP A 104 -3.55 26.72 -17.31
N ASN A 105 -2.58 25.80 -17.25
CA ASN A 105 -2.65 24.54 -18.01
C ASN A 105 -3.73 23.60 -17.49
N TYR A 106 -3.88 23.48 -16.17
CA TYR A 106 -4.81 22.53 -15.55
C TYR A 106 -6.10 23.20 -15.05
N LYS A 107 -6.25 24.52 -15.25
CA LYS A 107 -7.39 25.34 -14.80
C LYS A 107 -7.68 25.21 -13.30
N ILE A 108 -6.64 24.97 -12.50
CA ILE A 108 -6.74 24.90 -11.04
C ILE A 108 -6.50 26.28 -10.43
N GLY A 109 -7.05 26.54 -9.25
CA GLY A 109 -6.82 27.80 -8.53
C GLY A 109 -5.34 28.02 -8.21
N LYS A 110 -4.87 29.26 -8.30
CA LYS A 110 -3.45 29.62 -8.07
C LYS A 110 -2.96 29.20 -6.68
N GLU A 111 -3.78 29.42 -5.65
CA GLU A 111 -3.51 29.00 -4.27
C GLU A 111 -3.32 27.48 -4.16
N VAL A 112 -4.17 26.71 -4.85
CA VAL A 112 -4.06 25.25 -4.86
C VAL A 112 -2.79 24.81 -5.58
N ALA A 113 -2.45 25.45 -6.71
CA ALA A 113 -1.22 25.18 -7.44
C ALA A 113 0.02 25.48 -6.58
N GLU A 114 0.03 26.62 -5.89
CA GLU A 114 1.10 27.01 -4.97
C GLU A 114 1.25 26.00 -3.82
N ASN A 115 0.15 25.62 -3.19
CA ASN A 115 0.14 24.63 -2.11
C ASN A 115 0.67 23.27 -2.58
N ILE A 116 0.31 22.83 -3.79
CA ILE A 116 0.84 21.59 -4.37
C ILE A 116 2.36 21.66 -4.50
N LEU A 117 2.87 22.74 -5.10
CA LEU A 117 4.31 22.90 -5.35
C LEU A 117 5.12 23.09 -4.05
N HIS A 118 4.54 23.76 -3.05
CA HIS A 118 5.20 24.03 -1.78
C HIS A 118 5.25 22.79 -0.88
N TYR A 119 4.10 22.13 -0.66
CA TYR A 119 3.99 21.05 0.32
C TYR A 119 4.35 19.67 -0.20
N TYR A 120 4.21 19.41 -1.51
CA TYR A 120 4.51 18.09 -2.11
C TYR A 120 5.84 18.05 -2.86
N LYS A 121 6.70 19.05 -2.66
CA LYS A 121 8.08 19.07 -3.15
C LYS A 121 8.84 17.84 -2.67
N THR A 122 9.55 17.18 -3.58
CA THR A 122 10.49 16.10 -3.26
C THR A 122 11.68 16.62 -2.45
N PHE A 123 12.18 15.83 -1.50
CA PHE A 123 13.39 16.15 -0.76
C PHE A 123 14.59 16.31 -1.70
N LYS A 124 15.36 17.38 -1.52
CA LYS A 124 16.64 17.54 -2.20
C LYS A 124 17.68 16.76 -1.41
N VAL A 125 18.32 15.79 -2.05
CA VAL A 125 19.46 15.09 -1.45
C VAL A 125 20.61 16.09 -1.38
N TYR A 126 20.98 16.50 -0.17
CA TYR A 126 22.20 17.26 0.05
C TYR A 126 23.38 16.29 -0.05
N ILE A 127 24.11 16.36 -1.17
CA ILE A 127 25.38 15.65 -1.30
C ILE A 127 26.45 16.61 -0.77
N PRO A 128 27.03 16.36 0.42
CA PRO A 128 28.10 17.20 0.90
C PRO A 128 29.24 17.17 -0.12
N PRO A 129 29.92 18.32 -0.35
CA PRO A 129 31.11 18.32 -1.17
C PRO A 129 32.06 17.25 -0.60
N LYS A 130 32.51 16.32 -1.44
CA LYS A 130 33.57 15.40 -1.04
C LYS A 130 34.76 16.28 -0.67
N GLU A 131 35.05 16.40 0.63
CA GLU A 131 36.32 16.95 1.04
C GLU A 131 37.40 16.18 0.27
N PRO A 132 38.34 16.87 -0.40
CA PRO A 132 39.46 16.19 -0.99
C PRO A 132 40.12 15.41 0.14
N LYS A 133 40.10 14.07 0.06
CA LYS A 133 40.85 13.23 0.99
C LYS A 133 42.32 13.54 0.73
N LEU A 134 42.85 14.55 1.43
CA LEU A 134 44.27 14.84 1.45
C LEU A 134 44.96 13.53 1.83
N SER A 135 45.85 13.07 0.96
CA SER A 135 46.69 11.91 1.26
C SER A 135 47.41 12.18 2.58
N VAL A 136 47.73 11.14 3.35
CA VAL A 136 48.46 11.27 4.62
C VAL A 136 49.76 12.08 4.42
N GLN A 137 50.37 11.95 3.24
CA GLN A 137 51.55 12.72 2.81
C GLN A 137 51.24 14.22 2.64
N ALA A 138 50.12 14.59 2.02
CA ALA A 138 49.74 15.99 1.86
C ALA A 138 49.41 16.64 3.22
N LYS A 139 48.80 15.90 4.15
CA LYS A 139 48.56 16.37 5.53
C LYS A 139 49.86 16.57 6.30
N PHE A 140 50.83 15.67 6.11
CA PHE A 140 52.14 15.77 6.73
C PHE A 140 52.95 16.96 6.19
N ASN A 141 52.95 17.18 4.88
CA ASN A 141 53.62 18.34 4.27
C ASN A 141 52.98 19.66 4.73
N GLN A 142 51.64 19.72 4.81
CA GLN A 142 50.94 20.91 5.31
C GLN A 142 51.20 21.18 6.79
N PHE A 143 51.39 20.13 7.60
CA PHE A 143 51.83 20.24 8.99
C PHE A 143 53.26 20.78 9.09
N LEU A 144 54.18 20.29 8.25
CA LEU A 144 55.56 20.81 8.21
C LEU A 144 55.61 22.27 7.76
N ASP A 145 54.84 22.65 6.73
CA ASP A 145 54.74 24.04 6.25
C ASP A 145 54.14 25.00 7.29
N SER A 146 53.36 24.48 8.24
CA SER A 146 52.81 25.27 9.34
C SER A 146 53.83 25.51 10.46
N GLN A 147 54.83 24.65 10.60
CA GLN A 147 55.91 24.78 11.60
C GLN A 147 57.02 25.72 11.11
N THR A 148 57.35 25.69 9.82
CA THR A 148 58.41 26.54 9.24
C THR A 148 58.07 28.03 9.24
N ARG A 149 56.78 28.39 9.32
CA ARG A 149 56.33 29.80 9.37
C ARG A 149 56.51 30.50 10.71
N PHE A 150 56.84 29.78 11.78
CA PHE A 150 57.10 30.39 13.09
C PHE A 150 58.57 30.82 13.28
N ASP A 151 59.52 30.25 12.52
CA ASP A 151 60.96 30.54 12.69
C ASP A 151 61.46 31.74 11.87
N ASP A 152 60.78 32.13 10.79
CA ASP A 152 61.23 33.23 9.90
C ASP A 152 61.00 34.65 10.46
N SER A 153 60.40 34.79 11.64
CA SER A 153 60.10 36.10 12.25
C SER A 153 61.18 36.66 13.18
N VAL A 154 62.27 35.93 13.44
CA VAL A 154 63.27 36.32 14.46
C VAL A 154 64.50 37.05 13.91
N ASP A 155 64.84 36.93 12.62
CA ASP A 155 66.20 37.29 12.17
C ASP A 155 66.35 38.62 11.38
N ASN A 156 65.37 39.53 11.42
CA ASN A 156 65.46 40.81 10.68
C ASN A 156 65.53 42.07 11.55
N SER A 157 66.01 41.95 12.82
CA SER A 157 66.09 43.08 13.76
C SER A 157 67.49 43.66 13.97
N GLN A 158 68.53 43.16 13.29
CA GLN A 158 69.94 43.46 13.64
C GLN A 158 70.78 43.92 12.45
N GLN A 159 70.31 44.88 11.63
CA GLN A 159 71.22 45.71 10.81
C GLN A 159 70.71 47.14 10.64
N LYS A 160 70.93 48.00 11.66
CA LYS A 160 71.14 49.43 11.41
C LYS A 160 71.90 50.13 12.55
N LEU A 161 72.87 50.95 12.14
CA LEU A 161 73.73 51.92 12.84
C LEU A 161 75.07 51.40 13.38
N PRO A 162 76.13 52.24 13.36
CA PRO A 162 76.17 53.68 13.02
C PRO A 162 76.55 53.99 11.56
#